data_AF-A0A1I6UDQ5-F1
#
_entry.id   AF-A0A1I6UDQ5-F1
#
_cell.length_a   1.000
_cell.length_b   1.000
_cell.length_c   1.000
_cell.angle_alpha   90.00
_cell.angle_beta   90.00
_cell.angle_gamma   90.00
#
_symmetry.space_group_name_H-M   'P 1'
#
loop_
_entity.id
_entity.type
_entity.pdbx_description
1 polymer ?
#
loop_
_entity_poly.entity_id
_entity_poly.type
_entity_poly.pdbx_seq_one_letter_code
_entity_poly.pdbx_strand_id
1 'polypeptide(L)' 'MRAGELMDLKCRIEVERQLLNELATNYGINDPRTLMKSQELDLVLNQYNELIKNKKPTA' A
#
# COMPACT_ATOMS: atom_id res chain seq x y z
N MET A 1 0.91 -22.10 -2.36
CA MET A 1 0.19 -20.89 -1.88
C MET A 1 0.87 -19.66 -2.44
N ARG A 2 0.44 -19.02 -3.55
CA ARG A 2 1.13 -17.79 -4.06
C ARG A 2 0.29 -16.83 -4.94
N ALA A 3 -1.05 -16.92 -4.96
CA ALA A 3 -1.88 -16.02 -5.78
C ALA A 3 -2.86 -15.18 -4.93
N GLY A 4 -3.50 -15.77 -3.91
CA GLY A 4 -4.42 -15.07 -3.01
C GLY A 4 -3.76 -13.90 -2.28
N GLU A 5 -2.62 -14.13 -1.62
CA GLU A 5 -1.95 -13.10 -0.80
C GLU A 5 -1.53 -11.84 -1.59
N LEU A 6 -1.15 -12.00 -2.87
CA LEU A 6 -0.83 -10.88 -3.76
C LEU A 6 -2.08 -10.09 -4.14
N MET A 7 -3.19 -10.78 -4.37
CA MET A 7 -4.48 -10.17 -4.67
C MET A 7 -5.01 -9.40 -3.46
N ASP A 8 -4.89 -10.00 -2.26
CA ASP A 8 -5.31 -9.40 -0.99
C ASP A 8 -4.50 -8.13 -0.66
N LEU A 9 -3.18 -8.18 -0.84
CA LEU A 9 -2.32 -7.01 -0.67
C LEU A 9 -2.63 -5.91 -1.68
N LYS A 10 -2.88 -6.26 -2.94
CA LYS A 10 -3.28 -5.30 -3.97
C LYS A 10 -4.62 -4.63 -3.63
N CYS A 11 -5.61 -5.40 -3.17
CA CYS A 11 -6.88 -4.86 -2.70
C CYS A 11 -6.69 -3.92 -1.50
N ARG A 12 -5.86 -4.28 -0.52
CA ARG A 12 -5.53 -3.39 0.61
C ARG A 12 -4.85 -2.10 0.16
N ILE A 13 -3.91 -2.18 -0.78
CA ILE A 13 -3.23 -0.99 -1.35
C ILE A 13 -4.25 -0.05 -2.00
N GLU A 14 -5.20 -0.56 -2.78
CA GLU A 14 -6.23 0.27 -3.42
C GLU A 14 -7.15 0.95 -2.41
N VAL A 15 -7.60 0.22 -1.38
CA VAL A 15 -8.45 0.77 -0.32
C VAL A 15 -7.71 1.83 0.49
N GLU A 16 -6.47 1.55 0.90
CA GLU A 16 -5.62 2.50 1.63
C GLU A 16 -5.28 3.73 0.78
N ARG A 17 -5.09 3.56 -0.54
CA ARG A 17 -4.93 4.69 -1.47
C ARG A 17 -6.16 5.58 -1.55
N GLN A 18 -7.36 4.99 -1.64
CA GLN A 18 -8.60 5.78 -1.65
C GLN A 18 -8.76 6.57 -0.35
N LEU A 19 -8.58 5.91 0.80
CA LEU A 19 -8.64 6.56 2.11
C LEU A 19 -7.59 7.66 2.25
N LEU A 20 -6.35 7.43 1.82
CA LEU A 20 -5.30 8.45 1.86
C LEU A 20 -5.66 9.65 0.99
N ASN A 21 -6.25 9.42 -0.18
CA ASN A 21 -6.65 10.48 -1.09
C ASN A 21 -7.84 11.28 -0.55
N GLU A 22 -8.80 10.61 0.09
CA GLU A 22 -9.89 11.26 0.83
C GLU A 22 -9.37 12.08 2.01
N LEU A 23 -8.41 11.56 2.78
CA LEU A 23 -7.79 12.28 3.89
C LEU A 23 -7.00 13.49 3.38
N ALA A 24 -6.22 13.34 2.32
CA ALA A 24 -5.49 14.42 1.69
C ALA A 24 -6.42 15.51 1.14
N THR A 25 -7.58 15.12 0.60
CA THR A 25 -8.58 16.06 0.08
C THR A 25 -9.31 16.80 1.20
N ASN A 26 -9.66 16.10 2.29
CA ASN A 26 -10.45 16.68 3.39
C ASN A 26 -9.60 17.45 4.42
N TYR A 27 -8.40 16.97 4.73
CA TYR A 27 -7.54 17.49 5.80
C TYR A 27 -6.22 18.07 5.28
N GLY A 28 -5.83 17.74 4.05
CA GLY A 28 -4.55 18.15 3.46
C GLY A 28 -3.47 17.08 3.58
N ILE A 29 -2.46 17.18 2.71
CA ILE A 29 -1.34 16.24 2.63
C ILE A 29 -0.42 16.28 3.86
N ASN A 30 -0.42 17.39 4.60
CA ASN A 30 0.41 17.58 5.79
C ASN A 30 -0.34 17.25 7.09
N ASP A 31 -1.59 16.81 7.01
CA ASP A 31 -2.32 16.39 8.20
C ASP A 31 -1.67 15.13 8.79
N PRO A 32 -1.48 15.05 10.12
CA PRO A 32 -0.87 13.89 10.76
C PRO A 32 -1.58 12.57 10.42
N ARG A 33 -2.90 12.59 10.21
CA ARG A 33 -3.69 11.41 9.86
C ARG A 33 -3.39 10.97 8.43
N THR A 34 -3.28 11.91 7.49
CA THR A 34 -2.86 11.65 6.11
C THR A 34 -1.44 11.10 6.08
N LEU A 35 -0.51 11.67 6.86
CA LEU A 35 0.88 11.21 6.94
C LEU A 35 1.00 9.81 7.54
N MET A 36 0.28 9.53 8.63
CA MET A 36 0.23 8.18 9.22
C MET A 36 -0.30 7.16 8.21
N LYS A 37 -1.37 7.53 7.49
CA LYS A 37 -1.96 6.65 6.47
C LYS A 37 -1.03 6.42 5.28
N SER A 38 -0.26 7.44 4.92
CA SER A 38 0.78 7.33 3.89
C SER A 38 1.86 6.32 4.29
N GLN A 39 2.29 6.35 5.56
CA GLN A 39 3.28 5.40 6.09
C GLN A 39 2.74 3.96 6.13
N GLU A 40 1.48 3.78 6.51
CA GLU A 40 0.82 2.45 6.45
C GLU A 40 0.79 1.91 5.02
N LEU A 41 0.39 2.74 4.06
CA LEU A 41 0.36 2.38 2.65
C LEU A 41 1.75 1.99 2.11
N ASP A 42 2.80 2.74 2.50
CA ASP A 42 4.19 2.45 2.14
C ASP A 42 4.67 1.08 2.65
N LEU A 43 4.27 0.71 3.88
CA LEU A 43 4.59 -0.61 4.43
C LEU A 43 3.94 -1.74 3.64
N VAL A 44 2.65 -1.59 3.27
CA VAL A 44 1.93 -2.60 2.48
C VAL A 44 2.50 -2.69 1.06
N LEU A 45 2.87 -1.55 0.46
CA LEU A 45 3.54 -1.52 -0.84
C LEU A 45 4.90 -2.21 -0.81
N ASN A 46 5.68 -2.01 0.26
CA ASN A 46 6.96 -2.70 0.43
C ASN A 46 6.78 -4.21 0.57
N GLN A 47 5.78 -4.67 1.34
CA GLN A 47 5.45 -6.09 1.45
C GLN A 47 5.04 -6.69 0.10
N TYR A 48 4.21 -5.98 -0.67
CA TYR A 48 3.83 -6.37 -2.02
C TYR A 48 5.04 -6.43 -2.96
N ASN A 49 5.91 -5.42 -2.93
CA ASN A 49 7.13 -5.37 -3.74
C ASN A 49 8.10 -6.49 -3.39
N GLU A 50 8.28 -6.83 -2.12
CA GLU A 50 9.10 -7.96 -1.67
C GLU A 50 8.54 -9.30 -2.17
N LEU A 51 7.21 -9.48 -2.11
CA LEU A 51 6.56 -10.68 -2.65
C LEU A 51 6.69 -10.80 -4.17
N ILE A 52 6.67 -9.68 -4.90
CA ILE A 52 6.92 -9.67 -6.35
C ILE A 52 8.40 -9.89 -6.67
N LYS A 53 9.32 -9.25 -5.93
CA LYS A 53 10.76 -9.44 -6.09
C LYS A 53 11.14 -10.90 -5.88
N ASN A 54 10.62 -11.54 -4.84
CA ASN A 54 10.84 -12.97 -4.59
C ASN A 54 10.29 -13.89 -5.69
N LYS A 55 9.43 -13.40 -6.60
CA LYS A 55 8.98 -14.14 -7.80
C LYS A 55 9.80 -13.88 -9.06
N LYS A 56 10.66 -12.87 -9.07
CA LYS A 56 11.65 -12.68 -10.14
C LYS A 56 12.98 -13.25 -9.65
N PRO A 57 13.34 -14.51 -9.98
CA PRO A 57 14.73 -14.92 -9.80
C PRO A 57 15.55 -13.95 -10.63
N THR A 58 16.40 -13.18 -9.96
CA THR A 58 17.39 -12.35 -10.61
C THR A 58 18.35 -13.35 -11.26
N ALA A 59 18.34 -13.35 -12.60
CA ALA A 59 19.24 -14.12 -13.46
C ALA A 59 20.68 -13.62 -13.32
#